data_AF-Q5C2N7-F1
#
_entry.id   AF-Q5C2N7-F1
#
_cell.length_a   1.000
_cell.length_b   1.000
_cell.length_c   1.000
_cell.angle_alpha   90.00
_cell.angle_beta   90.00
_cell.angle_gamma   90.00
#
_symmetry.space_group_name_H-M   'P 1'
#
loop_
_entity.id
_entity.type
_entity.pdbx_description
1 polymer ?
#
loop_
_entity_poly.entity_id
_entity_poly.type
_entity_poly.pdbx_seq_one_letter_code
_entity_poly.pdbx_strand_id
1 'polypeptide(L)'
;VNRGLFIALFRYILTIGERGCYRSALEYCKLLLSLNYEDDPLTVLLMIDRYAIYSRQYDFLIDLYDCLNGSRNLYLLPNFGLSIPLARKLAGENPEKRDKSKMSVDESLQDSLIMFPGFVTRLLKHTSIGGIRNLEKSVLFGKEVLISESDSLGCLLSLYVARMHPLWSSPNILPWLEKNIQIVLI
;
A
#
# COMPACT_ATOMS: atom_id res chain seq x y z
N VAL A 1 12.85 26.62 5.16
CA VAL A 1 11.57 25.90 5.01
C VAL A 1 10.51 26.56 5.90
N ASN A 2 9.35 26.97 5.36
CA ASN A 2 8.27 27.54 6.17
C ASN A 2 7.49 26.43 6.88
N ARG A 3 7.97 26.02 8.06
CA ARG A 3 7.38 24.91 8.85
C ARG A 3 5.88 25.08 9.10
N GLY A 4 5.42 26.31 9.33
CA GLY A 4 4.00 26.60 9.57
C GLY A 4 3.12 26.22 8.39
N LEU A 5 3.57 26.53 7.16
CA LEU A 5 2.87 26.17 5.93
C LEU A 5 2.76 24.65 5.77
N PHE A 6 3.87 23.92 5.95
CA PHE A 6 3.88 22.46 5.80
C PHE A 6 2.92 21.79 6.78
N ILE A 7 2.95 22.20 8.06
CA ILE A 7 2.05 21.66 9.08
C ILE A 7 0.59 22.01 8.76
N ALA A 8 0.30 23.23 8.31
CA ALA A 8 -1.06 23.64 7.97
C ALA A 8 -1.62 22.82 6.80
N LEU A 9 -0.85 22.66 5.73
CA LEU A 9 -1.23 21.85 4.56
C LEU A 9 -1.43 20.39 4.94
N PHE A 10 -0.52 19.82 5.73
CA PHE A 10 -0.62 18.43 6.18
C PHE A 10 -1.87 18.17 7.03
N ARG A 11 -2.16 19.04 8.00
CA ARG A 11 -3.39 18.94 8.80
C ARG A 11 -4.63 19.06 7.93
N TYR A 12 -4.59 19.96 6.94
CA TYR A 12 -5.68 20.13 5.99
C TYR A 12 -5.92 18.86 5.16
N ILE A 13 -4.86 18.23 4.63
CA ILE A 13 -4.91 16.94 3.92
C ILE A 13 -5.62 15.87 4.77
N LEU A 14 -5.23 15.73 6.04
CA LEU A 14 -5.85 14.76 6.95
C LEU A 14 -7.35 15.05 7.15
N THR A 15 -7.72 16.30 7.41
CA THR A 15 -9.12 16.69 7.62
C THR A 15 -10.00 16.44 6.39
N ILE A 16 -9.53 16.77 5.18
CA ILE A 16 -10.31 16.51 3.96
C ILE A 16 -10.32 15.02 3.58
N GLY A 17 -9.24 14.29 3.90
CA GLY A 17 -9.16 12.85 3.73
C GLY A 17 -10.17 12.09 4.60
N GLU A 18 -10.38 12.53 5.83
CA GLU A 18 -11.40 11.98 6.74
C GLU A 18 -12.84 12.23 6.25
N ARG A 19 -13.05 13.33 5.51
CA ARG A 19 -14.34 13.66 4.88
C ARG A 19 -14.58 12.94 3.55
N GLY A 20 -13.72 12.03 3.16
CA GLY A 20 -13.83 11.28 1.89
C GLY A 20 -13.48 12.09 0.64
N CYS A 21 -12.93 13.30 0.79
CA CYS A 21 -12.49 14.14 -0.33
C CYS A 21 -11.12 13.70 -0.86
N TYR A 22 -10.99 12.42 -1.24
CA TYR A 22 -9.71 11.79 -1.56
C TYR A 22 -9.00 12.42 -2.75
N ARG A 23 -9.74 12.89 -3.75
CA ARG A 23 -9.14 13.54 -4.91
C ARG A 23 -8.46 14.86 -4.53
N SER A 24 -9.14 15.70 -3.75
CA SER A 24 -8.56 16.95 -3.25
C SER A 24 -7.37 16.66 -2.33
N ALA A 25 -7.50 15.69 -1.41
CA ALA A 25 -6.40 15.26 -0.54
C ALA A 25 -5.15 14.89 -1.35
N LEU A 26 -5.32 14.14 -2.44
CA LEU A 26 -4.23 13.77 -3.34
C LEU A 26 -3.55 14.98 -3.97
N GLU A 27 -4.31 15.96 -4.49
CA GLU A 27 -3.71 17.15 -5.10
C GLU A 27 -2.91 17.97 -4.06
N TYR A 28 -3.37 18.05 -2.82
CA TYR A 28 -2.60 18.67 -1.74
C TYR A 28 -1.37 17.85 -1.33
N CYS A 29 -1.42 16.51 -1.40
CA CYS A 29 -0.23 15.67 -1.23
C CYS A 29 0.84 15.97 -2.30
N LYS A 30 0.43 16.06 -3.58
CA LYS A 30 1.32 16.43 -4.69
C LYS A 30 1.90 17.83 -4.49
N LEU A 31 1.07 18.79 -4.06
CA LEU A 31 1.53 20.14 -3.73
C LEU A 31 2.60 20.08 -2.62
N LEU A 32 2.35 19.37 -1.52
CA LEU A 32 3.30 19.29 -0.42
C LEU A 32 4.64 18.66 -0.86
N LEU A 33 4.58 17.60 -1.66
CA LEU A 33 5.77 16.96 -2.24
C LEU A 33 6.52 17.92 -3.18
N SER A 34 5.81 18.73 -3.97
CA SER A 34 6.45 19.71 -4.86
C SER A 34 7.17 20.84 -4.10
N LEU A 35 6.78 21.14 -2.86
CA LEU A 35 7.40 22.19 -2.05
C LEU A 35 8.76 21.78 -1.48
N ASN A 36 8.93 20.51 -1.14
CA ASN A 36 10.23 19.94 -0.78
C ASN A 36 10.24 18.44 -1.07
N TYR A 37 10.61 18.13 -2.31
CA TYR A 37 10.63 16.78 -2.83
C TYR A 37 11.74 15.93 -2.21
N GLU A 38 12.92 16.51 -1.95
CA GLU A 38 14.13 15.80 -1.51
C GLU A 38 14.11 15.36 -0.05
N ASP A 39 13.47 16.14 0.83
CA ASP A 39 13.41 15.78 2.26
C ASP A 39 12.10 15.10 2.64
N ASP A 40 10.98 15.41 1.95
CA ASP A 40 9.61 15.05 2.37
C ASP A 40 9.44 15.07 3.91
N PRO A 41 9.56 16.26 4.56
CA PRO A 41 9.75 16.37 6.00
C PRO A 41 8.56 15.86 6.83
N LEU A 42 7.40 15.70 6.20
CA LEU A 42 6.18 15.16 6.81
C LEU A 42 5.80 13.79 6.26
N THR A 43 6.70 13.16 5.50
CA THR A 43 6.58 11.81 4.95
C THR A 43 5.23 11.56 4.26
N VAL A 44 4.80 12.50 3.42
CA VAL A 44 3.54 12.40 2.67
C VAL A 44 3.52 11.19 1.74
N LEU A 45 4.69 10.71 1.31
CA LEU A 45 4.81 9.45 0.59
C LEU A 45 4.19 8.25 1.33
N LEU A 46 4.12 8.26 2.67
CA LEU A 46 3.51 7.17 3.47
C LEU A 46 1.97 7.18 3.48
N MET A 47 1.33 8.14 2.83
CA MET A 47 -0.14 8.23 2.75
C MET A 47 -0.68 8.54 1.37
N ILE A 48 0.16 8.92 0.41
CA ILE A 48 -0.26 9.31 -0.93
C ILE A 48 -0.95 8.17 -1.68
N ASP A 49 -0.52 6.93 -1.44
CA ASP A 49 -1.07 5.70 -2.01
C ASP A 49 -2.58 5.57 -1.72
N ARG A 50 -2.97 5.82 -0.47
CA ARG A 50 -4.38 5.79 -0.05
C ARG A 50 -5.21 6.75 -0.91
N TYR A 51 -4.81 8.01 -0.98
CA TYR A 51 -5.59 9.01 -1.69
C TYR A 51 -5.61 8.76 -3.20
N ALA A 52 -4.51 8.25 -3.77
CA ALA A 52 -4.45 7.88 -5.17
C ALA A 52 -5.43 6.74 -5.50
N ILE A 53 -5.42 5.66 -4.71
CA ILE A 53 -6.27 4.49 -4.95
C ILE A 53 -7.76 4.82 -4.76
N TYR A 54 -8.11 5.49 -3.65
CA TYR A 54 -9.50 5.85 -3.38
C TYR A 54 -10.06 6.89 -4.37
N SER A 55 -9.21 7.70 -5.00
CA SER A 55 -9.61 8.63 -6.07
C SER A 55 -9.47 8.04 -7.49
N ARG A 56 -9.17 6.74 -7.61
CA ARG A 56 -8.97 6.02 -8.88
C ARG A 56 -7.87 6.61 -9.76
N GLN A 57 -6.85 7.20 -9.14
CA GLN A 57 -5.65 7.72 -9.81
C GLN A 57 -4.54 6.67 -9.76
N TYR A 58 -4.80 5.50 -10.35
CA TYR A 58 -3.88 4.36 -10.32
C TYR A 58 -2.63 4.64 -11.15
N ASP A 59 -2.80 5.17 -12.37
CA ASP A 59 -1.70 5.48 -13.28
C ASP A 59 -0.71 6.46 -12.63
N PHE A 60 -1.22 7.52 -12.00
CA PHE A 60 -0.40 8.46 -11.24
C PHE A 60 0.44 7.78 -10.16
N LEU A 61 -0.14 6.84 -9.40
CA LEU A 61 0.59 6.16 -8.32
C LEU A 61 1.69 5.24 -8.89
N ILE A 62 1.40 4.57 -10.00
CA ILE A 62 2.36 3.70 -10.70
C ILE A 62 3.52 4.54 -11.26
N ASP A 63 3.21 5.64 -11.96
CA ASP A 63 4.21 6.56 -12.51
C ASP A 63 5.08 7.16 -11.40
N LEU A 64 4.46 7.57 -10.28
CA LEU A 64 5.17 8.08 -9.12
C LEU A 64 6.14 7.01 -8.56
N TYR A 65 5.68 5.77 -8.43
CA TYR A 65 6.53 4.69 -7.95
C TYR A 65 7.70 4.43 -8.90
N ASP A 66 7.45 4.30 -10.20
CA ASP A 66 8.50 4.06 -11.19
C ASP A 66 9.55 5.18 -11.21
N CYS A 67 9.14 6.44 -11.05
CA CYS A 67 10.05 7.57 -11.01
C CYS A 67 10.90 7.63 -9.73
N LEU A 68 10.33 7.25 -8.58
CA LEU A 68 10.93 7.50 -7.26
C LEU A 68 11.58 6.27 -6.63
N ASN A 69 11.20 5.07 -7.05
CA ASN A 69 11.62 3.85 -6.40
C ASN A 69 13.14 3.66 -6.46
N GLY A 70 13.79 4.03 -7.55
CA GLY A 70 15.25 3.87 -7.72
C GLY A 70 16.08 4.74 -6.79
N SER A 71 15.62 5.95 -6.42
CA SER A 71 16.34 6.86 -5.54
C SER A 71 15.94 6.72 -4.07
N ARG A 72 14.67 6.38 -3.80
CA ARG A 72 14.08 6.38 -2.45
C ARG A 72 13.77 4.99 -1.89
N ASN A 73 14.02 3.93 -2.65
CA ASN A 73 13.75 2.55 -2.26
C ASN A 73 12.31 2.35 -1.76
N LEU A 74 11.34 2.90 -2.50
CA LEU A 74 9.93 2.88 -2.12
C LEU A 74 9.38 1.46 -1.92
N TYR A 75 9.97 0.47 -2.59
CA TYR A 75 9.63 -0.95 -2.41
C TYR A 75 9.79 -1.45 -0.98
N LEU A 76 10.65 -0.82 -0.16
CA LEU A 76 10.83 -1.15 1.26
C LEU A 76 9.69 -0.64 2.15
N LEU A 77 8.85 0.26 1.63
CA LEU A 77 7.74 0.82 2.37
C LEU A 77 6.48 -0.04 2.15
N PRO A 78 5.85 -0.57 3.21
CA PRO A 78 4.70 -1.45 3.07
C PRO A 78 3.55 -0.85 2.28
N ASN A 79 3.35 0.47 2.39
CA ASN A 79 2.28 1.16 1.69
C ASN A 79 2.48 1.10 0.18
N PHE A 80 3.68 1.29 -0.34
CA PHE A 80 3.96 1.15 -1.79
C PHE A 80 4.03 -0.32 -2.21
N GLY A 81 4.75 -1.16 -1.46
CA GLY A 81 4.86 -2.58 -1.77
C GLY A 81 3.50 -3.25 -1.96
N LEU A 82 2.54 -2.97 -1.08
CA LEU A 82 1.19 -3.54 -1.16
C LEU A 82 0.25 -2.75 -2.08
N SER A 83 0.38 -1.42 -2.16
CA SER A 83 -0.52 -0.60 -2.97
C SER A 83 -0.25 -0.66 -4.46
N ILE A 84 1.00 -0.88 -4.89
CA ILE A 84 1.34 -0.89 -6.32
C ILE A 84 0.74 -2.11 -7.04
N PRO A 85 0.88 -3.35 -6.54
CA PRO A 85 0.16 -4.49 -7.11
C PRO A 85 -1.36 -4.28 -7.09
N LEU A 86 -1.90 -3.68 -6.02
CA LEU A 86 -3.32 -3.37 -5.90
C LEU A 86 -3.78 -2.34 -6.95
N ALA A 87 -3.01 -1.27 -7.16
CA ALA A 87 -3.30 -0.24 -8.14
C ALA A 87 -3.22 -0.80 -9.56
N ARG A 88 -2.22 -1.62 -9.88
CA ARG A 88 -2.10 -2.35 -11.16
C ARG A 88 -3.30 -3.26 -11.41
N LYS A 89 -3.74 -4.00 -10.37
CA LYS A 89 -4.94 -4.84 -10.44
C LYS A 89 -6.20 -4.03 -10.72
N LEU A 90 -6.38 -2.89 -10.03
CA LEU A 90 -7.55 -2.02 -10.15
C LEU A 90 -7.57 -1.20 -11.45
N ALA A 91 -6.41 -0.85 -11.99
CA ALA A 91 -6.27 -0.21 -13.30
C ALA A 91 -6.71 -1.13 -14.45
N GLY A 92 -6.81 -2.44 -14.20
CA GLY A 92 -7.20 -3.42 -15.20
C GLY A 92 -6.09 -3.61 -16.23
N GLU A 93 -4.88 -3.96 -15.78
CA GLU A 93 -3.74 -4.19 -16.68
C GLU A 93 -4.12 -5.07 -17.87
N ASN A 94 -4.08 -4.46 -19.06
CA ASN A 94 -4.29 -5.17 -20.30
C ASN A 94 -3.03 -5.99 -20.60
N PRO A 95 -3.13 -7.32 -20.73
CA PRO A 95 -1.98 -8.18 -20.98
C PRO A 95 -1.25 -7.85 -22.29
N GLU A 96 -1.93 -7.20 -23.24
CA GLU A 96 -1.37 -6.79 -24.53
C GLU A 96 -0.51 -5.52 -24.48
N LYS A 97 -0.77 -4.60 -23.54
CA LYS A 97 0.02 -3.37 -23.33
C LYS A 97 1.10 -3.55 -22.27
N ARG A 98 1.24 -4.77 -21.75
CA ARG A 98 2.15 -5.07 -20.66
C ARG A 98 3.59 -4.99 -21.17
N ASP A 99 4.39 -4.17 -20.50
CA ASP A 99 5.84 -4.23 -20.66
C ASP A 99 6.30 -5.61 -20.18
N LYS A 100 6.83 -6.43 -21.10
CA LYS A 100 7.30 -7.79 -20.80
C LYS A 100 8.45 -7.81 -19.80
N SER A 101 9.12 -6.68 -19.56
CA SER A 101 10.14 -6.52 -18.53
C SER A 101 9.57 -6.47 -17.11
N LYS A 102 8.29 -6.06 -16.95
CA LYS A 102 7.64 -5.92 -15.66
C LYS A 102 7.00 -7.23 -15.21
N MET A 103 7.28 -7.59 -13.96
CA MET A 103 6.71 -8.76 -13.26
C MET A 103 5.17 -8.74 -13.26
N SER A 104 4.55 -9.92 -13.19
CA SER A 104 3.10 -10.06 -13.20
C SER A 104 2.47 -9.38 -12.00
N VAL A 105 1.21 -8.95 -12.11
CA VAL A 105 0.49 -8.36 -10.97
C VAL A 105 0.41 -9.36 -9.81
N ASP A 106 0.17 -10.64 -10.14
CA ASP A 106 0.12 -11.73 -9.16
C ASP A 106 1.49 -11.94 -8.49
N GLU A 107 2.56 -12.10 -9.27
CA GLU A 107 3.94 -12.25 -8.76
C GLU A 107 4.38 -11.04 -7.93
N SER A 108 4.01 -9.81 -8.35
CA SER A 108 4.30 -8.58 -7.60
C SER A 108 3.60 -8.52 -6.25
N LEU A 109 2.38 -9.04 -6.15
CA LEU A 109 1.72 -9.18 -4.87
C LEU A 109 2.40 -10.26 -4.02
N GLN A 110 2.77 -11.40 -4.59
CA GLN A 110 3.43 -12.49 -3.89
C GLN A 110 4.76 -12.05 -3.26
N ASP A 111 5.61 -11.36 -4.03
CA ASP A 111 6.86 -10.78 -3.52
C ASP A 111 6.61 -9.81 -2.35
N SER A 112 5.56 -9.00 -2.47
CA SER A 112 5.18 -8.05 -1.41
C SER A 112 4.66 -8.76 -0.16
N LEU A 113 3.95 -9.88 -0.30
CA LEU A 113 3.50 -10.70 0.82
C LEU A 113 4.67 -11.40 1.53
N ILE A 114 5.70 -11.81 0.78
CA ILE A 114 6.94 -12.39 1.33
C ILE A 114 7.77 -11.32 2.05
N MET A 115 7.84 -10.11 1.49
CA MET A 115 8.58 -8.99 2.09
C MET A 115 7.88 -8.45 3.35
N PHE A 116 6.55 -8.47 3.38
CA PHE A 116 5.73 -7.92 4.47
C PHE A 116 4.79 -8.98 5.08
N PRO A 117 5.33 -10.04 5.69
CA PRO A 117 4.55 -11.16 6.20
C PRO A 117 3.48 -10.76 7.22
N GLY A 118 3.76 -9.80 8.10
CA GLY A 118 2.81 -9.36 9.12
C GLY A 118 1.63 -8.55 8.60
N PHE A 119 1.56 -8.26 7.29
CA PHE A 119 0.38 -7.65 6.67
C PHE A 119 -0.85 -8.55 6.84
N VAL A 120 -0.74 -9.84 6.49
CA VAL A 120 -1.86 -10.77 6.48
C VAL A 120 -2.41 -10.98 7.89
N THR A 121 -1.53 -11.20 8.87
CA THR A 121 -1.91 -11.37 10.28
C THR A 121 -2.65 -10.14 10.82
N ARG A 122 -2.29 -8.92 10.39
CA ARG A 122 -2.99 -7.69 10.77
C ARG A 122 -4.31 -7.53 10.04
N LEU A 123 -4.38 -7.91 8.76
CA LEU A 123 -5.60 -7.85 7.97
C LEU A 123 -6.69 -8.80 8.50
N LEU A 124 -6.30 -9.99 8.97
CA LEU A 124 -7.21 -10.98 9.59
C LEU A 124 -8.02 -10.43 10.78
N LYS A 125 -7.53 -9.39 11.46
CA LYS A 125 -8.28 -8.73 12.55
C LYS A 125 -9.52 -7.98 12.03
N HIS A 126 -9.53 -7.63 10.76
CA HIS A 126 -10.59 -6.86 10.11
C HIS A 126 -11.41 -7.71 9.11
N THR A 127 -10.85 -8.80 8.59
CA THR A 127 -11.50 -9.66 7.59
C THR A 127 -11.32 -11.13 7.87
N SER A 128 -12.42 -11.89 7.75
CA SER A 128 -12.36 -13.34 7.71
C SER A 128 -11.93 -13.80 6.32
N ILE A 129 -10.71 -14.34 6.22
CA ILE A 129 -10.22 -15.05 5.03
C ILE A 129 -10.75 -16.48 5.13
N GLY A 130 -11.78 -16.80 4.34
CA GLY A 130 -12.51 -18.07 4.43
C GLY A 130 -11.87 -19.21 3.63
N GLY A 131 -10.99 -18.89 2.67
CA GLY A 131 -10.44 -19.85 1.73
C GLY A 131 -9.21 -20.65 2.17
N ILE A 132 -8.52 -20.25 3.25
CA ILE A 132 -7.16 -20.74 3.54
C ILE A 132 -7.09 -21.56 4.82
N ARG A 133 -6.80 -22.85 4.67
CA ARG A 133 -6.51 -23.76 5.77
C ARG A 133 -4.99 -23.72 6.03
N ASN A 134 -4.56 -23.57 7.28
CA ASN A 134 -3.15 -23.53 7.76
C ASN A 134 -2.44 -22.17 7.85
N LEU A 135 -3.14 -21.05 7.70
CA LEU A 135 -2.52 -19.72 7.81
C LEU A 135 -1.82 -19.49 9.16
N GLU A 136 -2.49 -19.88 10.26
CA GLU A 136 -1.96 -19.77 11.62
C GLU A 136 -0.77 -20.70 11.92
N LYS A 137 -0.58 -21.76 11.11
CA LYS A 137 0.53 -22.72 11.27
C LYS A 137 1.74 -22.36 10.42
N SER A 138 1.60 -21.39 9.52
CA SER A 138 2.67 -20.98 8.63
C SER A 138 3.68 -20.12 9.37
N VAL A 139 4.97 -20.32 9.09
CA VAL A 139 6.04 -19.47 9.63
C VAL A 139 5.94 -18.05 9.07
N LEU A 140 5.39 -17.89 7.85
CA LEU A 140 5.28 -16.62 7.15
C LEU A 140 4.06 -15.77 7.55
N PHE A 141 2.97 -16.33 8.06
CA PHE A 141 1.78 -15.54 8.42
C PHE A 141 1.26 -15.84 9.83
N GLY A 142 1.98 -16.70 10.57
CA GLY A 142 1.74 -17.01 11.96
C GLY A 142 1.89 -15.81 12.90
N LYS A 143 1.53 -16.01 14.16
CA LYS A 143 1.60 -14.94 15.17
C LYS A 143 3.05 -14.61 15.55
N GLU A 144 3.97 -15.53 15.28
CA GLU A 144 5.41 -15.42 15.53
C GLU A 144 6.04 -14.28 14.71
N VAL A 145 5.51 -13.99 13.52
CA VAL A 145 5.96 -12.90 12.66
C VAL A 145 5.94 -11.57 13.42
N LEU A 146 4.89 -11.33 14.21
CA LEU A 146 4.72 -10.10 14.99
C LEU A 146 5.81 -9.88 16.04
N ILE A 147 6.51 -10.95 16.45
CA ILE A 147 7.60 -10.91 17.43
C ILE A 147 8.94 -10.66 16.71
N SER A 148 9.08 -11.15 15.47
CA SER A 148 10.30 -10.99 14.68
C SER A 148 10.43 -9.62 13.97
N GLU A 149 9.30 -8.94 13.73
CA GLU A 149 9.27 -7.64 13.05
C GLU A 149 9.77 -6.51 13.97
N SER A 150 10.37 -5.48 13.39
CA SER A 150 10.69 -4.25 14.13
C SER A 150 9.42 -3.46 14.47
N ASP A 151 9.44 -2.74 15.59
CA ASP A 151 8.31 -1.91 16.02
C ASP A 151 7.90 -0.87 14.97
N SER A 152 8.88 -0.28 14.26
CA SER A 152 8.63 0.71 13.21
C SER A 152 7.91 0.10 12.01
N LEU A 153 8.35 -1.07 11.54
CA LEU A 153 7.68 -1.80 10.46
C LEU A 153 6.28 -2.22 10.88
N GLY A 154 6.13 -2.73 12.11
CA GLY A 154 4.84 -3.10 12.65
C GLY A 154 3.88 -1.92 12.77
N CYS A 155 4.38 -0.72 13.09
CA CYS A 155 3.60 0.52 13.08
C CYS A 155 3.15 0.89 11.66
N LEU A 156 4.06 0.87 10.67
CA LEU A 156 3.74 1.17 9.27
C LEU A 156 2.70 0.20 8.70
N LEU A 157 2.83 -1.10 8.96
CA LEU A 157 1.87 -2.10 8.54
C LEU A 157 0.50 -1.89 9.19
N SER A 158 0.48 -1.57 10.49
CA SER A 158 -0.78 -1.30 11.20
C SER A 158 -1.47 -0.05 10.66
N LEU A 159 -0.71 1.01 10.36
CA LEU A 159 -1.22 2.23 9.73
C LEU A 159 -1.78 1.97 8.33
N TYR A 160 -1.07 1.17 7.52
CA TYR A 160 -1.52 0.80 6.18
C TYR A 160 -2.82 -0.02 6.23
N VAL A 161 -2.86 -1.09 7.04
CA VAL A 161 -4.04 -1.95 7.18
C VAL A 161 -5.24 -1.14 7.69
N ALA A 162 -5.06 -0.28 8.70
CA ALA A 162 -6.14 0.56 9.21
C ALA A 162 -6.80 1.42 8.10
N ARG A 163 -6.02 1.91 7.14
CA ARG A 163 -6.48 2.78 6.04
C ARG A 163 -7.05 2.00 4.85
N MET A 164 -6.47 0.84 4.56
CA MET A 164 -6.67 0.13 3.29
C MET A 164 -7.48 -1.17 3.44
N HIS A 165 -7.71 -1.67 4.66
CA HIS A 165 -8.47 -2.90 4.86
C HIS A 165 -9.80 -2.94 4.09
N PRO A 166 -10.63 -1.88 3.96
CA PRO A 166 -11.92 -2.00 3.27
C PRO A 166 -11.78 -2.38 1.79
N LEU A 167 -10.68 -1.98 1.14
CA LEU A 167 -10.38 -2.34 -0.24
C LEU A 167 -9.98 -3.81 -0.35
N TRP A 168 -9.16 -4.29 0.58
CA TRP A 168 -8.75 -5.69 0.66
C TRP A 168 -9.91 -6.62 1.06
N SER A 169 -10.87 -6.13 1.85
CA SER A 169 -12.11 -6.82 2.19
C SER A 169 -13.13 -6.90 1.05
N SER A 170 -12.91 -6.16 -0.04
CA SER A 170 -13.91 -6.07 -1.11
C SER A 170 -14.05 -7.41 -1.85
N PRO A 171 -15.28 -7.78 -2.28
CA PRO A 171 -15.54 -9.09 -2.89
C PRO A 171 -14.77 -9.32 -4.21
N ASN A 172 -14.30 -8.26 -4.86
CA ASN A 172 -13.54 -8.35 -6.10
C ASN A 172 -12.04 -8.59 -5.84
N ILE A 173 -11.53 -8.17 -4.69
CA ILE A 173 -10.10 -8.20 -4.35
C ILE A 173 -9.78 -9.35 -3.40
N LEU A 174 -10.69 -9.66 -2.46
CA LEU A 174 -10.47 -10.69 -1.47
C LEU A 174 -10.16 -12.08 -2.09
N PRO A 175 -10.92 -12.60 -3.08
CA PRO A 175 -10.59 -13.89 -3.70
C PRO A 175 -9.24 -13.88 -4.42
N TRP A 176 -8.86 -12.73 -5.01
CA TRP A 176 -7.56 -12.56 -5.65
C TRP A 176 -6.42 -12.57 -4.63
N LEU A 177 -6.61 -11.92 -3.47
CA LEU A 177 -5.66 -11.98 -2.36
C LEU A 177 -5.54 -13.41 -1.82
N GLU A 178 -6.66 -14.11 -1.59
CA GLU A 178 -6.67 -15.48 -1.08
C GLU A 178 -5.88 -16.44 -1.97
N LYS A 179 -6.08 -16.36 -3.29
CA LYS A 179 -5.32 -17.13 -4.28
C LYS A 179 -3.81 -16.89 -4.15
N ASN A 180 -3.38 -15.63 -4.03
CA ASN A 180 -1.95 -15.31 -3.95
C ASN A 180 -1.33 -15.73 -2.61
N ILE A 181 -2.05 -15.59 -1.50
CA ILE A 181 -1.58 -16.10 -0.20
C ILE A 181 -1.42 -17.63 -0.27
N GLN A 182 -2.37 -18.34 -0.89
CA GLN A 182 -2.26 -19.79 -1.05
C GLN A 182 -1.04 -20.21 -1.87
N ILE A 183 -0.67 -19.44 -2.90
CA ILE A 183 0.53 -19.71 -3.70
C ILE A 183 1.81 -19.49 -2.87
N VAL A 184 1.87 -18.41 -2.07
CA VAL A 184 3.04 -18.12 -1.20
C VAL A 184 3.21 -19.13 -0.06
N LEU A 185 2.13 -19.82 0.31
CA LEU A 185 2.15 -20.85 1.36
C LEU A 185 2.66 -22.22 0.88
N ILE A 186 2.77 -22.45 -0.44
CA ILE A 186 3.25 -23.70 -1.05
C ILE A 186 4.77 -23.66 -1.19
#